data_AF-A0A150HLC5-F1
#
_entry.id   AF-A0A150HLC5-F1
#
_cell.length_a   1.000
_cell.length_b   1.000
_cell.length_c   1.000
_cell.angle_alpha   90.00
_cell.angle_beta   90.00
_cell.angle_gamma   90.00
#
_symmetry.space_group_name_H-M   'P 1'
#
loop_
_entity.id
_entity.type
_entity.pdbx_description
1 polymer ?
#
loop_
_entity_poly.entity_id
_entity_poly.type
_entity_poly.pdbx_seq_one_letter_code
_entity_poly.pdbx_strand_id
1 'polypeptide(L)' 'MSANLIYIRDCNLDADVYFDPNGVEGLTIKWTGKKDYSVYIYDVVMYMRSGNIITCTVKEDAKEKIQKILH' A
#
# COMPACT_ATOMS: atom_id res chain seq x y z
N MET A 1 12.67 -18.01 7.15
CA MET A 1 11.22 -17.93 6.87
C MET A 1 11.07 -17.42 5.45
N SER A 2 10.39 -18.16 4.59
CA SER A 2 10.10 -17.70 3.22
C SER A 2 9.14 -16.52 3.29
N ALA A 3 9.56 -15.37 2.76
CA ALA A 3 8.66 -14.21 2.64
C ALA A 3 7.49 -14.59 1.72
N ASN A 4 6.25 -14.49 2.22
CA ASN A 4 5.06 -14.62 1.40
C ASN A 4 4.91 -13.33 0.58
N LEU A 5 5.54 -13.31 -0.60
CA LEU A 5 5.47 -12.18 -1.52
C LEU A 5 4.04 -12.06 -2.07
N ILE A 6 3.49 -10.87 -1.99
CA ILE A 6 2.22 -10.50 -2.62
C ILE A 6 2.52 -10.06 -4.04
N TYR A 7 1.81 -10.64 -5.00
CA TYR A 7 1.85 -10.24 -6.40
C TYR A 7 0.86 -9.10 -6.65
N ILE A 8 1.34 -8.03 -7.27
CA ILE A 8 0.56 -6.87 -7.69
C ILE A 8 0.92 -6.60 -9.16
N ARG A 9 -0.10 -6.49 -10.03
CA ARG A 9 0.10 -6.01 -11.39
C ARG A 9 -0.06 -4.49 -11.43
N ASP A 10 0.98 -3.78 -11.82
CA ASP A 10 0.90 -2.35 -12.08
C ASP A 10 0.31 -2.13 -13.48
N CYS A 11 -0.95 -1.70 -13.53
CA CYS A 11 -1.64 -1.45 -14.78
C CYS A 11 -1.12 -0.22 -15.55
N ASN A 12 -0.42 0.70 -14.89
CA ASN A 12 0.12 1.90 -15.54
C ASN A 12 1.47 1.63 -16.20
N LEU A 13 2.29 0.79 -15.58
CA LEU A 13 3.62 0.42 -16.08
C LEU A 13 3.63 -0.90 -16.86
N ASP A 14 2.49 -1.60 -16.92
CA ASP A 14 2.35 -2.97 -17.41
C ASP A 14 3.44 -3.90 -16.83
N ALA A 15 3.62 -3.83 -15.52
CA ALA A 15 4.71 -4.49 -14.80
C ALA A 15 4.19 -5.40 -13.68
N ASP A 16 4.89 -6.52 -13.48
CA ASP A 16 4.66 -7.45 -12.39
C ASP A 16 5.49 -7.03 -11.17
N VAL A 17 4.80 -6.66 -10.08
CA VAL A 17 5.42 -6.22 -8.84
C VAL A 17 5.24 -7.29 -7.77
N TYR A 18 6.35 -7.80 -7.25
CA TYR A 18 6.37 -8.72 -6.11
C TYR A 18 6.78 -7.97 -4.85
N PHE A 19 5.89 -7.93 -3.87
CA PHE A 19 6.01 -7.12 -2.66
C PHE A 19 6.09 -8.00 -1.42
N ASP A 20 7.09 -7.80 -0.55
CA ASP A 20 7.13 -8.42 0.78
C ASP A 20 6.45 -7.52 1.82
N PRO A 21 5.23 -7.87 2.29
CA PRO A 21 4.54 -7.08 3.31
C PRO A 21 5.30 -7.01 4.64
N ASN A 22 6.13 -8.01 4.97
CA ASN A 22 6.92 -8.00 6.21
C ASN A 22 8.14 -7.06 6.12
N GLY A 23 8.44 -6.58 4.91
CA GLY A 23 9.51 -5.62 4.67
C GLY A 23 9.10 -4.17 4.89
N VAL A 24 7.84 -3.87 5.28
CA VAL A 24 7.40 -2.49 5.54
C VAL A 24 7.97 -2.02 6.88
N GLU A 25 8.77 -0.96 6.86
CA GLU A 25 9.36 -0.34 8.07
C GLU A 25 8.62 0.93 8.51
N GLY A 26 7.94 1.58 7.57
CA GLY A 26 7.18 2.79 7.84
C GLY A 26 6.00 2.95 6.91
N LEU A 27 5.01 3.71 7.37
CA LEU A 27 3.76 3.97 6.67
C LEU A 27 3.36 5.42 6.92
N THR A 28 2.92 6.10 5.87
CA THR A 28 2.20 7.36 5.97
C THR A 28 0.86 7.21 5.30
N ILE A 29 -0.21 7.57 6.01
CA ILE A 29 -1.57 7.61 5.48
C ILE A 29 -2.03 9.07 5.49
N LYS A 30 -2.46 9.58 4.34
CA LYS A 30 -2.98 10.94 4.19
C LYS A 30 -4.35 10.90 3.55
N TRP A 31 -5.32 11.60 4.15
CA TRP A 31 -6.61 11.78 3.52
C TRP A 31 -6.49 12.70 2.30
N THR A 32 -7.06 12.30 1.17
CA THR A 32 -6.95 13.04 -0.11
C THR A 32 -7.90 14.22 -0.23
N GLY A 33 -8.84 14.39 0.71
CA GLY A 33 -9.96 15.32 0.56
C GLY A 33 -11.09 14.82 -0.35
N LYS A 34 -10.90 13.67 -1.01
CA LYS A 34 -11.86 13.09 -1.96
C LYS A 34 -12.66 11.95 -1.36
N LYS A 35 -13.86 11.75 -1.90
CA LYS A 35 -14.73 10.60 -1.66
C LYS A 35 -15.18 10.00 -2.99
N ASP A 36 -15.37 8.69 -3.00
CA ASP A 36 -15.98 7.94 -4.11
C ASP A 36 -17.24 7.22 -3.59
N TYR A 37 -18.42 7.65 -4.04
CA TYR A 37 -19.73 7.14 -3.58
C TYR A 37 -19.83 6.95 -2.04
N SER A 38 -19.40 7.96 -1.29
CA SER A 38 -19.33 8.01 0.20
C SER A 38 -18.14 7.32 0.86
N VAL A 39 -17.28 6.64 0.11
CA VAL A 39 -16.05 6.02 0.62
C VAL A 39 -14.91 7.01 0.58
N TYR A 40 -14.21 7.22 1.71
CA TYR A 40 -13.06 8.11 1.77
C TYR A 40 -11.86 7.53 1.01
N ILE A 41 -11.15 8.40 0.28
CA ILE A 41 -9.95 8.03 -0.46
C ILE A 41 -8.71 8.57 0.28
N TYR A 42 -7.71 7.73 0.42
CA TYR A 42 -6.45 8.02 1.12
C TYR A 42 -5.25 7.76 0.20
N ASP A 43 -4.25 8.62 0.29
CA ASP A 43 -2.92 8.36 -0.24
C ASP A 43 -2.09 7.66 0.83
N VAL A 44 -1.45 6.56 0.42
CA VAL A 44 -0.65 5.72 1.29
C VAL A 44 0.75 5.63 0.73
N VAL A 45 1.74 5.85 1.60
CA VAL A 45 3.16 5.71 1.30
C VAL A 45 3.74 4.66 2.24
N MET A 46 4.29 3.59 1.69
CA MET A 46 4.95 2.52 2.43
C MET A 46 6.45 2.60 2.18
N TYR A 47 7.22 2.69 3.26
CA TYR A 47 8.68 2.68 3.25
C TYR A 47 9.17 1.27 3.53
N MET A 48 9.87 0.69 2.57
CA MET A 48 10.36 -0.67 2.65
C MET A 48 11.78 -0.70 3.23
N ARG A 49 12.11 -1.76 3.97
CA ARG A 49 13.48 -2.07 4.44
C ARG A 49 14.50 -2.11 3.30
N SER A 50 14.07 -2.47 2.10
CA SER A 50 14.92 -2.48 0.91
C SER A 50 15.33 -1.08 0.44
N GLY A 51 14.78 -0.01 1.02
CA GLY A 51 14.95 1.38 0.57
C GLY A 51 13.96 1.79 -0.53
N ASN A 52 13.13 0.86 -1.01
CA ASN A 52 12.08 1.17 -1.98
C ASN A 52 10.88 1.85 -1.30
N ILE A 53 10.17 2.67 -2.07
CA ILE A 53 8.95 3.34 -1.63
C ILE A 53 7.81 2.87 -2.53
N ILE A 54 6.69 2.49 -1.92
CA ILE A 54 5.45 2.16 -2.63
C ILE A 54 4.42 3.21 -2.29
N THR A 55 3.90 3.88 -3.32
CA THR A 55 2.85 4.89 -3.20
C THR A 55 1.59 4.39 -3.87
N CYS A 56 0.46 4.42 -3.17
CA CYS A 56 -0.83 4.02 -3.72
C CYS A 56 -1.97 4.88 -3.18
N THR A 57 -2.99 5.10 -4.00
CA THR A 57 -4.23 5.74 -3.59
C THR A 57 -5.28 4.65 -3.38
N VAL A 58 -5.81 4.57 -2.16
CA VAL A 58 -6.67 3.47 -1.72
C VAL A 58 -7.97 3.99 -1.10
N LYS A 59 -9.00 3.13 -1.11
CA LYS A 59 -10.24 3.35 -0.37
C LYS A 59 -10.09 3.04 1.12
N GLU A 60 -11.02 3.51 1.93
CA GLU A 60 -11.03 3.33 3.39
C GLU A 60 -10.86 1.86 3.84
N ASP A 61 -11.55 0.91 3.22
CA ASP A 61 -11.41 -0.52 3.55
C ASP A 61 -9.99 -1.05 3.34
N ALA A 62 -9.33 -0.58 2.28
CA ALA A 62 -7.96 -0.98 1.96
C ALA A 62 -6.95 -0.30 2.89
N LYS A 63 -7.20 0.96 3.28
CA LYS A 63 -6.42 1.67 4.32
C LYS A 63 -6.38 0.85 5.62
N GLU A 64 -7.54 0.37 6.09
CA GLU A 64 -7.61 -0.42 7.33
C GLU A 64 -6.85 -1.75 7.24
N LYS A 65 -6.87 -2.41 6.07
CA LYS A 65 -6.08 -3.63 5.84
C LYS A 65 -4.58 -3.37 5.85
N ILE A 66 -4.14 -2.29 5.20
CA ILE A 66 -2.71 -1.91 5.17
C ILE A 66 -2.21 -1.52 6.55
N GLN A 67 -3.02 -0.81 7.34
CA GLN A 67 -2.64 -0.40 8.69
C GLN A 67 -2.36 -1.59 9.63
N LYS A 68 -3.00 -2.75 9.38
CA LYS A 68 -2.75 -3.99 10.12
C LYS A 68 -1.42 -4.67 9.78
N ILE A 69 -0.70 -4.24 8.74
CA ILE A 69 0.59 -4.85 8.37
C ILE A 69 1.70 -4.43 9.36
N LEU A 70 1.56 -3.27 10.00
CA LEU A 70 2.55 -2.73 10.95
C LEU A 70 2.25 -3.03 12.43
N HIS A 71 1.10 -3.61 12.74
CA HIS A 71 0.66 -3.96 14.09
C HIS A 71 0.56 -5.48 14.25
#